data_AF-A0AAJ3H807-F1
#
_entry.id   AF-A0AAJ3H807-F1
#
_cell.length_a   1.000
_cell.length_b   1.000
_cell.length_c   1.000
_cell.angle_alpha   90.00
_cell.angle_beta   90.00
_cell.angle_gamma   90.00
#
_symmetry.space_group_name_H-M   'P 1'
#
loop_
_entity.id
_entity.type
_entity.pdbx_description
1 polymer ?
#
loop_
_entity_poly.entity_id
_entity_poly.type
_entity_poly.pdbx_seq_one_letter_code
_entity_poly.pdbx_strand_id
1 'polypeptide(L)' 'MTINIDQINAMEAWFSLRNDPDFISATPEERYERRLALADDMKERGVIDSGEWRELTEEAVAAYADELG' A
#
# COMPACT_ATOMS: atom_id res chain seq x y z
N MET A 1 -2.31 20.21 12.29
CA MET A 1 -2.33 18.94 11.54
C MET A 1 -1.43 17.98 12.27
N THR A 2 -1.99 17.23 13.23
CA THR A 2 -1.27 16.19 13.97
C THR A 2 -1.19 14.98 13.06
N ILE A 3 -0.10 14.86 12.32
CA ILE A 3 0.25 13.58 11.70
C ILE A 3 0.43 12.62 12.87
N ASN A 4 -0.55 11.72 13.06
CA ASN A 4 -0.52 10.75 14.14
C ASN A 4 0.68 9.81 13.89
N ILE A 5 1.41 9.44 14.93
CA ILE A 5 2.53 8.49 14.84
C ILE A 5 2.13 7.20 14.11
N ASP A 6 0.86 6.79 14.24
CA ASP A 6 0.32 5.65 13.52
C ASP A 6 0.33 5.85 11.99
N GLN A 7 0.05 7.07 11.52
CA GLN A 7 0.14 7.44 10.10
C GLN A 7 1.57 7.46 9.57
N ILE A 8 2.51 7.90 10.40
CA ILE A 8 3.93 7.83 10.04
C ILE A 8 4.36 6.37 9.92
N ASN A 9 4.06 5.54 10.92
CA ASN A 9 4.41 4.11 10.90
C ASN A 9 3.79 3.39 9.70
N ALA A 10 2.54 3.70 9.35
CA ALA A 10 1.88 3.07 8.22
C ALA A 10 2.48 3.51 6.88
N MET A 11 2.73 4.81 6.68
CA MET A 11 3.43 5.28 5.48
C MET A 11 4.85 4.74 5.38
N GLU A 12 5.56 4.59 6.50
CA GLU A 12 6.86 3.90 6.52
C GLU A 12 6.72 2.44 6.09
N ALA A 13 5.73 1.70 6.60
CA ALA A 13 5.48 0.33 6.15
C ALA A 13 5.19 0.25 4.64
N TRP A 14 4.45 1.21 4.09
CA TRP A 14 4.16 1.29 2.64
C TRP A 14 5.41 1.55 1.82
N PHE A 15 6.26 2.44 2.29
CA PHE A 15 7.53 2.74 1.63
C PHE A 15 8.51 1.57 1.74
N SER A 16 8.59 0.93 2.90
CA SER A 16 9.38 -0.27 3.13
C SER A 16 8.93 -1.43 2.26
N LEU A 17 7.63 -1.62 2.08
CA LEU A 17 7.07 -2.67 1.22
C LEU A 17 7.54 -2.55 -0.23
N ARG A 18 7.66 -1.33 -0.79
CA ARG A 18 8.25 -1.12 -2.13
C ARG A 18 9.75 -1.36 -2.20
N ASN A 19 10.47 -1.22 -1.08
CA ASN A 19 11.91 -1.47 -1.00
C ASN A 19 12.24 -2.91 -0.63
N ASP A 20 11.23 -3.72 -0.30
CA ASP A 20 11.44 -5.09 0.12
C ASP A 20 11.85 -5.95 -1.09
N PRO A 21 13.00 -6.63 -1.04
CA PRO A 21 13.48 -7.44 -2.16
C PRO A 21 12.54 -8.63 -2.44
N ASP A 22 11.83 -9.13 -1.43
CA ASP A 22 10.82 -10.18 -1.59
C ASP A 22 9.63 -9.64 -2.38
N PHE A 23 9.21 -8.41 -2.09
CA PHE A 23 8.17 -7.72 -2.84
C PHE A 23 8.58 -7.46 -4.30
N ILE A 24 9.79 -6.96 -4.55
CA ILE A 24 10.27 -6.68 -5.92
C ILE A 24 10.43 -7.98 -6.73
N SER A 25 10.86 -9.06 -6.07
CA SER A 25 10.98 -10.40 -6.68
C SER A 25 9.65 -11.12 -6.85
N ALA A 26 8.61 -10.70 -6.12
CA ALA A 26 7.32 -11.37 -6.13
C ALA A 26 6.60 -11.21 -7.48
N THR A 27 5.68 -12.13 -7.72
CA THR A 27 4.79 -12.05 -8.87
C THR A 27 3.95 -10.76 -8.81
N PRO A 28 3.52 -10.21 -9.95
CA PRO A 28 2.70 -9.02 -9.96
C PRO A 28 1.42 -9.21 -9.13
N GLU A 29 0.85 -10.42 -9.08
CA GLU A 29 -0.31 -10.76 -8.23
C GLU A 29 0.01 -10.62 -6.74
N GLU A 30 1.11 -11.22 -6.28
CA GLU A 30 1.55 -11.11 -4.88
C GLU A 30 1.89 -9.67 -4.48
N ARG A 31 2.47 -8.87 -5.40
CA ARG A 31 2.72 -7.45 -5.15
C ARG A 31 1.44 -6.67 -4.99
N TYR A 32 0.45 -6.98 -5.82
CA TYR A 32 -0.86 -6.37 -5.74
C TYR A 32 -1.57 -6.72 -4.43
N GLU A 33 -1.60 -8.00 -4.06
CA GLU A 33 -2.18 -8.47 -2.79
C GLU A 33 -1.49 -7.84 -1.57
N ARG A 34 -0.15 -7.79 -1.54
CA ARG A 34 0.60 -7.16 -0.44
C ARG A 34 0.32 -5.66 -0.33
N ARG A 35 0.18 -4.93 -1.44
CA ARG A 35 -0.22 -3.50 -1.44
C ARG A 35 -1.65 -3.32 -0.91
N LEU A 36 -2.59 -4.13 -1.37
CA LEU A 36 -3.98 -4.11 -0.91
C LEU A 36 -4.10 -4.41 0.58
N ALA A 37 -3.44 -5.46 1.06
CA ALA A 37 -3.45 -5.85 2.46
C ALA A 37 -2.91 -4.73 3.35
N LEU A 38 -1.85 -4.05 2.90
CA LEU A 38 -1.30 -2.92 3.65
C LEU A 38 -2.25 -1.72 3.64
N ALA A 39 -2.87 -1.38 2.51
CA ALA A 39 -3.88 -0.33 2.47
C ALA A 39 -5.05 -0.64 3.42
N ASP A 40 -5.55 -1.88 3.42
CA ASP A 40 -6.63 -2.31 4.31
C ASP A 40 -6.24 -2.19 5.79
N ASP A 41 -5.02 -2.61 6.18
CA ASP A 41 -4.48 -2.42 7.55
C ASP A 41 -4.49 -0.94 7.97
N MET A 42 -4.07 -0.02 7.09
CA MET A 42 -4.10 1.42 7.37
C MET A 42 -5.51 1.92 7.63
N LYS A 43 -6.48 1.45 6.84
CA LYS A 43 -7.88 1.82 6.98
C LYS A 43 -8.48 1.22 8.25
N GLU A 44 -8.21 -0.04 8.55
CA GLU A 44 -8.68 -0.71 9.78
C GLU A 44 -8.14 -0.03 11.03
N ARG A 45 -6.90 0.44 10.99
CA ARG A 45 -6.29 1.22 12.08
C ARG A 45 -6.82 2.65 12.19
N GLY A 46 -7.63 3.10 11.24
CA GLY A 46 -8.17 4.47 11.19
C GLY A 46 -7.12 5.52 10.88
N VAL A 47 -6.04 5.11 10.21
CA VAL A 47 -4.87 5.94 9.87
C VAL A 47 -5.13 6.79 8.62
N ILE A 48 -5.85 6.20 7.67
CA ILE A 48 -6.26 6.82 6.41
C ILE A 48 -7.78 6.72 6.29
N ASP A 49 -8.40 7.72 5.65
CA ASP A 49 -9.82 7.67 5.34
C ASP A 49 -10.11 6.75 4.16
N SER A 50 -11.38 6.41 3.97
CA SER A 50 -11.83 5.57 2.84
C SER A 50 -11.51 6.19 1.47
N GLY A 51 -11.32 7.51 1.40
CA GLY A 51 -10.86 8.21 0.19
C GLY A 51 -9.40 7.91 -0.12
N GLU A 52 -8.51 8.15 0.85
CA GLU A 52 -7.07 7.88 0.74
C GLU A 52 -6.78 6.39 0.49
N TRP A 53 -7.52 5.50 1.15
CA TRP A 53 -7.44 4.05 0.91
C TRP A 53 -7.75 3.70 -0.55
N ARG A 54 -8.78 4.34 -1.11
CA ARG A 54 -9.17 4.11 -2.50
C ARG A 54 -8.09 4.61 -3.45
N GLU A 55 -7.51 5.78 -3.20
CA GLU A 55 -6.41 6.33 -4.01
C GLU A 55 -5.18 5.40 -4.01
N LEU A 56 -4.77 4.89 -2.85
CA LEU A 56 -3.67 3.91 -2.73
C LEU A 56 -3.97 2.60 -3.45
N THR A 57 -5.22 2.14 -3.37
CA THR A 57 -5.67 0.92 -4.05
C THR A 57 -5.69 1.13 -5.56
N GLU A 58 -6.18 2.26 -6.05
CA GLU A 58 -6.18 2.62 -7.47
C GLU A 58 -4.75 2.73 -8.02
N GLU A 59 -3.82 3.32 -7.25
CA GLU A 59 -2.39 3.32 -7.60
C GLU A 59 -1.82 1.90 -7.71
N ALA A 60 -2.14 1.03 -6.75
CA ALA A 60 -1.70 -0.36 -6.76
C ALA A 60 -2.26 -1.15 -7.95
N VAL A 61 -3.54 -0.94 -8.29
CA VAL A 61 -4.20 -1.54 -9.47
C VAL A 61 -3.55 -1.04 -10.76
N ALA A 62 -3.31 0.26 -10.88
CA ALA A 62 -2.71 0.85 -12.06
C ALA A 62 -1.28 0.33 -12.29
N ALA A 63 -0.47 0.25 -11.22
CA ALA A 63 0.85 -0.35 -11.28
C ALA A 63 0.79 -1.83 -11.70
N TYR A 64 -0.11 -2.61 -11.11
CA TYR A 64 -0.29 -4.01 -11.49
C TYR A 64 -0.73 -4.19 -12.96
N ALA A 65 -1.62 -3.34 -13.45
CA ALA A 65 -2.09 -3.36 -14.83
C ALA A 65 -0.98 -2.97 -15.82
N ASP A 66 -0.14 -2.00 -15.47
CA ASP A 66 1.03 -1.59 -16.27
C ASP A 66 2.08 -2.73 -16.36
N GLU A 67 2.31 -3.45 -15.25
CA GLU A 67 3.24 -4.57 -15.19
C GLU A 67 2.78 -5.83 -15.97
N LEU A 68 1.49 -5.94 -16.27
CA LEU A 68 0.90 -7.04 -17.05
C LEU A 68 0.73 -6.72 -18.54
N GLY A 69 1.00 -5.49 -18.95
CA GLY A 69 0.79 -4.96 -20.31
C GLY A 69 1.98 -5.17 -21.26
#